data_AF-A0A8K1CCK9-F1
#
_entry.id   AF-A0A8K1CCK9-F1
#
_cell.length_a   1.000
_cell.length_b   1.000
_cell.length_c   1.000
_cell.angle_alpha   90.00
_cell.angle_beta   90.00
_cell.angle_gamma   90.00
#
_symmetry.space_group_name_H-M   'P 1'
#
loop_
_entity.id
_entity.type
_entity.pdbx_description
1 polymer ?
#
loop_
_entity_poly.entity_id
_entity_poly.type
_entity_poly.pdbx_seq_one_letter_code
_entity_poly.pdbx_strand_id
1 'polypeptide(L)'
;MEDMAAMLGAVAGGLQASFGTVVNRVEQSLEQSAQMMQMMNSMMEAALLQSIVISTTWKSAQVHVHVENRSQIQIREALMQVYVADTEPSVVVVNQALTEWETQSPRELVVPLASFGQQHTSFVVRLSFQSPGTQQTLRKETPLRIPVLRRGRVEAVASPWSLEGSAVRAESSQVAINSLRELLDISPFDPVLTDDRGFYRFEAPTDSSGQERSYLINIRRSSNSDQTVVSVSSAVAATDDAATVEAVCTELVQEMEAWVA
;
A
#
# COMPACT_ATOMS: atom_id res chain seq x y z
N MET A 1 48.41 67.43 -20.33
CA MET A 1 48.65 65.99 -20.59
C MET A 1 48.17 65.12 -19.44
N GLU A 2 48.22 65.56 -18.18
CA GLU A 2 47.69 64.82 -17.01
C GLU A 2 46.17 64.58 -17.05
N ASP A 3 45.36 65.55 -17.51
CA ASP A 3 43.90 65.38 -17.62
C ASP A 3 43.47 64.24 -18.55
N MET A 4 44.24 63.99 -19.61
CA MET A 4 43.93 62.93 -20.58
C MET A 4 44.27 61.53 -20.02
N ALA A 5 45.28 61.43 -19.16
CA ALA A 5 45.63 60.19 -18.45
C ALA A 5 44.61 59.87 -17.35
N ALA A 6 44.14 60.88 -16.61
CA ALA A 6 43.07 60.73 -15.62
C ALA A 6 41.74 60.30 -16.27
N MET A 7 41.40 60.89 -17.43
CA MET A 7 40.21 60.54 -18.19
C MET A 7 40.28 59.10 -18.74
N LEU A 8 41.43 58.68 -19.27
CA LEU A 8 41.65 57.29 -19.71
C LEU A 8 41.60 56.29 -18.55
N GLY A 9 42.11 56.65 -17.37
CA GLY A 9 42.00 55.84 -16.15
C GLY A 9 40.55 55.66 -15.68
N ALA A 10 39.74 56.73 -15.74
CA ALA A 10 38.32 56.67 -15.42
C ALA A 10 37.53 55.81 -16.43
N VAL A 11 37.87 55.88 -17.72
CA VAL A 11 37.26 55.05 -18.78
C VAL A 11 37.64 53.58 -18.61
N ALA A 12 38.90 53.27 -18.31
CA ALA A 12 39.35 51.90 -18.04
C ALA A 12 38.70 51.30 -16.78
N GLY A 13 38.59 52.09 -15.69
CA GLY A 13 37.90 51.68 -14.46
C GLY A 13 36.40 51.48 -14.66
N GLY A 14 35.74 52.33 -15.46
CA GLY A 14 34.34 52.18 -15.85
C GLY A 14 34.09 50.92 -16.69
N LEU A 15 34.99 50.60 -17.62
CA LEU A 15 34.92 49.36 -18.40
C LEU A 15 35.08 48.13 -17.50
N GLN A 16 36.02 48.14 -16.57
CA GLN A 16 36.24 47.02 -15.64
C GLN A 16 35.03 46.78 -14.71
N ALA A 17 34.39 47.85 -14.25
CA ALA A 17 33.13 47.77 -13.49
C ALA A 17 31.95 47.26 -14.34
N SER A 18 31.90 47.65 -15.62
CA SER A 18 30.87 47.17 -16.55
C SER A 18 31.03 45.67 -16.85
N PHE A 19 32.26 45.18 -17.03
CA PHE A 19 32.54 43.75 -17.18
C PHE A 19 32.17 42.96 -15.93
N GLY A 20 32.51 43.45 -14.73
CA GLY A 20 32.12 42.81 -13.47
C GLY A 20 30.61 42.67 -13.33
N THR A 21 29.86 43.70 -13.74
CA THR A 21 28.39 43.68 -13.70
C THR A 21 27.79 42.70 -14.71
N VAL A 22 28.39 42.61 -15.91
CA VAL A 22 27.97 41.64 -16.94
C VAL A 22 28.27 40.21 -16.50
N VAL A 23 29.45 39.94 -15.94
CA VAL A 23 29.82 38.61 -15.43
C VAL A 23 28.90 38.18 -14.29
N ASN A 24 28.67 39.04 -13.30
CA ASN A 24 27.75 38.74 -12.20
C ASN A 24 26.32 38.47 -12.72
N ARG A 25 25.88 39.18 -13.76
CA ARG A 25 24.57 38.95 -14.39
C ARG A 25 24.51 37.62 -15.14
N VAL A 26 25.60 37.21 -15.78
CA VAL A 26 25.71 35.91 -16.45
C VAL A 26 25.72 34.79 -15.42
N GLU A 27 26.49 34.91 -14.33
CA GLU A 27 26.51 33.95 -13.22
C GLU A 27 25.12 33.79 -12.61
N GLN A 28 24.46 34.92 -12.28
CA GLN A 28 23.08 34.91 -11.76
C GLN A 28 22.10 34.26 -12.76
N SER A 29 22.25 34.51 -14.06
CA SER A 29 21.42 33.90 -15.09
C SER A 29 21.67 32.39 -15.21
N LEU A 30 22.91 31.93 -15.03
CA LEU A 30 23.28 30.51 -15.05
C LEU A 30 22.75 29.79 -13.81
N GLU A 31 22.87 30.39 -12.63
CA GLU A 31 22.30 29.87 -11.38
C GLU A 31 20.78 29.74 -11.47
N GLN A 32 20.10 30.77 -11.97
CA GLN A 32 18.65 30.72 -12.20
C GLN A 32 18.26 29.62 -13.19
N SER A 33 19.05 29.44 -14.26
CA SER A 33 18.80 28.39 -15.25
C SER A 33 19.01 27.00 -14.66
N ALA A 34 20.08 26.79 -13.89
CA ALA A 34 20.35 25.54 -13.20
C ALA A 34 19.23 25.21 -12.18
N GLN A 35 18.78 26.21 -11.43
CA GLN A 35 17.68 26.04 -10.48
C GLN A 35 16.36 25.69 -11.17
N MET A 36 16.05 26.33 -12.31
CA MET A 36 14.86 25.99 -13.11
C MET A 36 14.94 24.57 -13.68
N MET A 37 16.10 24.15 -14.19
CA MET A 37 16.30 22.77 -14.66
C MET A 37 16.11 21.75 -13.54
N GLN A 38 16.65 22.03 -12.35
CA GLN A 38 16.49 21.15 -11.20
C GLN A 38 15.02 21.04 -10.78
N MET A 39 14.28 22.15 -10.74
CA MET A 39 12.85 22.13 -10.43
C MET A 39 12.03 21.37 -11.47
N MET A 40 12.31 21.58 -12.77
CA MET A 40 11.63 20.84 -13.84
C MET A 40 11.88 19.33 -13.76
N ASN A 41 13.12 18.93 -13.48
CA ASN A 41 13.47 17.52 -13.29
C ASN A 41 12.73 16.93 -12.09
N SER A 42 12.75 17.58 -10.93
CA SER A 42 12.03 17.11 -9.75
C SER A 42 10.52 16.99 -9.99
N MET A 43 9.91 17.93 -10.71
CA MET A 43 8.49 17.86 -11.07
C MET A 43 8.20 16.69 -12.02
N MET A 44 9.03 16.49 -13.03
CA MET A 44 8.90 15.39 -13.98
C MET A 44 9.05 14.03 -13.28
N GLU A 45 10.01 13.90 -12.38
CA GLU A 45 10.27 12.67 -11.61
C GLU A 45 9.12 12.35 -10.64
N ALA A 46 8.60 13.36 -9.94
CA ALA A 46 7.43 13.21 -9.10
C ALA A 46 6.20 12.80 -9.92
N ALA A 47 5.97 13.43 -11.08
CA ALA A 47 4.88 13.08 -11.99
C ALA A 47 5.03 11.65 -12.53
N LEU A 48 6.25 11.23 -12.87
CA LEU A 48 6.54 9.87 -13.31
C LEU A 48 6.21 8.86 -12.20
N LEU A 49 6.65 9.09 -10.96
CA LEU A 49 6.32 8.22 -9.83
C LEU A 49 4.82 8.18 -9.52
N GLN A 50 4.10 9.29 -9.69
CA GLN A 50 2.65 9.34 -9.52
C GLN A 50 1.90 8.60 -10.63
N SER A 51 2.40 8.64 -11.87
CA SER A 51 1.78 7.96 -13.01
C SER A 51 1.94 6.43 -12.98
N ILE A 52 2.85 5.91 -12.16
CA ILE A 52 2.98 4.47 -11.95
C ILE A 52 1.93 4.04 -10.94
N VAL A 53 1.05 3.11 -11.29
CA VAL A 53 0.01 2.60 -10.39
C VAL A 53 0.42 1.22 -9.89
N ILE A 54 0.34 1.02 -8.58
CA ILE A 54 0.52 -0.28 -7.95
C ILE A 54 -0.82 -0.64 -7.32
N SER A 55 -1.45 -1.70 -7.82
CA SER A 55 -2.67 -2.27 -7.26
C SER A 55 -2.43 -3.72 -6.89
N THR A 56 -3.23 -4.24 -5.98
CA THR A 56 -3.11 -5.61 -5.52
C THR A 56 -4.45 -6.31 -5.58
N THR A 57 -4.43 -7.53 -6.11
CA THR A 57 -5.60 -8.41 -6.13
C THR A 57 -5.24 -9.73 -5.47
N TRP A 58 -6.25 -10.44 -4.99
CA TRP A 58 -6.07 -11.65 -4.20
C TRP A 58 -6.75 -12.81 -4.89
N LYS A 59 -6.03 -13.90 -5.11
CA LYS A 59 -6.58 -15.12 -5.72
C LYS A 59 -5.95 -16.34 -5.07
N SER A 60 -6.77 -17.26 -4.56
CA SER A 60 -6.36 -18.63 -4.20
C SER A 60 -5.04 -18.72 -3.39
N ALA A 61 -4.94 -17.94 -2.30
CA ALA A 61 -3.75 -17.85 -1.43
C ALA A 61 -2.48 -17.24 -2.07
N GLN A 62 -2.65 -16.45 -3.14
CA GLN A 62 -1.59 -15.66 -3.77
C GLN A 62 -2.01 -14.20 -3.81
N VAL A 63 -1.02 -13.31 -3.68
CA VAL A 63 -1.21 -11.87 -3.94
C VAL A 63 -0.67 -11.57 -5.32
N HIS A 64 -1.53 -11.00 -6.14
CA HIS A 64 -1.19 -10.53 -7.47
C HIS A 64 -0.99 -9.03 -7.37
N VAL A 65 0.27 -8.59 -7.42
CA VAL A 65 0.61 -7.16 -7.44
C VAL A 65 0.69 -6.74 -8.89
N HIS A 66 -0.25 -5.91 -9.31
CA HIS A 66 -0.28 -5.31 -10.64
C HIS A 66 0.41 -3.95 -10.58
N VAL A 67 1.45 -3.80 -11.39
CA VAL A 67 2.23 -2.58 -11.51
C VAL A 67 2.08 -2.07 -12.94
N GLU A 68 1.50 -0.88 -13.10
CA GLU A 68 1.17 -0.29 -14.40
C GLU A 68 1.91 1.03 -14.59
N ASN A 69 2.68 1.16 -15.67
CA ASN A 69 3.30 2.42 -16.05
C ASN A 69 2.31 3.24 -16.88
N ARG A 70 1.56 4.16 -16.27
CA ARG A 70 0.64 5.06 -17.02
C ARG A 70 1.32 6.31 -17.57
N SER A 71 2.64 6.40 -17.46
CA SER A 71 3.39 7.50 -18.06
C SER A 71 3.47 7.36 -19.58
N GLN A 72 3.90 8.44 -20.23
CA GLN A 72 4.28 8.45 -21.64
C GLN A 72 5.78 8.16 -21.84
N ILE A 73 6.48 7.74 -20.78
CA ILE A 73 7.92 7.53 -20.77
C ILE A 73 8.20 6.03 -20.57
N GLN A 74 8.97 5.45 -21.48
CA GLN A 74 9.49 4.10 -21.31
C GLN A 74 10.55 4.10 -20.19
N ILE A 75 10.42 3.17 -19.25
CA ILE A 75 11.36 3.01 -18.15
C ILE A 75 12.35 1.90 -18.51
N ARG A 76 13.65 2.14 -18.32
CA ARG A 76 14.71 1.15 -18.52
C ARG A 76 15.25 0.69 -17.19
N GLU A 77 15.67 -0.58 -17.14
CA GLU A 77 16.34 -1.18 -15.98
C GLU A 77 15.56 -0.97 -14.67
N ALA A 78 14.27 -1.32 -14.70
CA ALA A 78 13.44 -1.26 -13.51
C ALA A 78 13.61 -2.52 -12.67
N LEU A 79 13.68 -2.36 -11.36
CA LEU A 79 13.72 -3.45 -10.39
C LEU A 79 12.47 -3.36 -9.53
N MET A 80 11.67 -4.42 -9.57
CA MET A 80 10.47 -4.58 -8.74
C MET A 80 10.74 -5.63 -7.68
N GLN A 81 10.49 -5.27 -6.42
CA GLN A 81 10.74 -6.11 -5.27
C GLN A 81 9.53 -6.11 -4.37
N VAL A 82 9.22 -7.26 -3.79
CA VAL A 82 8.32 -7.37 -2.65
C VAL A 82 9.15 -7.91 -1.50
N TYR A 83 9.09 -7.26 -0.34
CA TYR A 83 9.77 -7.74 0.86
C TYR A 83 8.87 -7.66 2.09
N VAL A 84 9.19 -8.48 3.09
CA VAL A 84 8.49 -8.48 4.39
C VAL A 84 8.98 -7.29 5.21
N ALA A 85 8.05 -6.43 5.67
CA ALA A 85 8.38 -5.23 6.43
C ALA A 85 8.82 -5.55 7.86
N ASP A 86 8.27 -6.62 8.44
CA ASP A 86 8.37 -6.95 9.87
C ASP A 86 9.62 -7.76 10.25
N THR A 87 10.55 -7.98 9.30
CA THR A 87 11.76 -8.79 9.52
C THR A 87 13.03 -7.95 9.32
N GLU A 88 13.98 -8.03 10.25
CA GLU A 88 15.35 -7.56 10.08
C GLU A 88 16.31 -8.76 10.08
N PRO A 89 17.09 -8.98 8.99
CA PRO A 89 17.11 -8.23 7.74
C PRO A 89 15.83 -8.43 6.91
N SER A 90 15.46 -7.42 6.10
CA SER A 90 14.27 -7.50 5.24
C SER A 90 14.39 -8.66 4.25
N VAL A 91 13.45 -9.61 4.32
CA VAL A 91 13.43 -10.78 3.44
C VAL A 91 12.77 -10.40 2.12
N VAL A 92 13.52 -10.49 1.01
CA VAL A 92 12.98 -10.29 -0.34
C VAL A 92 12.19 -11.53 -0.75
N VAL A 93 10.91 -11.33 -1.01
CA VAL A 93 9.90 -12.34 -1.32
C VAL A 93 9.84 -12.60 -2.82
N VAL A 94 9.76 -11.52 -3.59
CA VAL A 94 9.76 -11.55 -5.06
C VAL A 94 10.75 -10.50 -5.53
N ASN A 95 11.54 -10.85 -6.53
CA ASN A 95 12.47 -9.95 -7.18
C ASN A 95 12.37 -10.11 -8.69
N GLN A 96 12.00 -9.05 -9.40
CA GLN A 96 11.86 -9.05 -10.84
C GLN A 96 12.60 -7.84 -11.42
N ALA A 97 13.61 -8.11 -12.24
CA ALA A 97 14.26 -7.09 -13.04
C ALA A 97 13.60 -7.00 -14.43
N LEU A 98 13.35 -5.78 -14.88
CA LEU A 98 12.83 -5.45 -16.21
C LEU A 98 13.89 -4.65 -16.94
N THR A 99 14.39 -5.19 -18.05
CA THR A 99 15.30 -4.44 -18.93
C THR A 99 14.59 -3.24 -19.55
N GLU A 100 13.34 -3.45 -19.99
CA GLU A 100 12.51 -2.42 -20.60
C GLU A 100 11.06 -2.55 -20.13
N TRP A 101 10.47 -1.42 -19.77
CA TRP A 101 9.10 -1.32 -19.33
C TRP A 101 8.37 -0.24 -20.14
N GLU A 102 7.56 -0.72 -21.08
CA GLU A 102 6.80 0.09 -22.03
C GLU A 102 5.70 0.90 -21.35
N THR A 103 5.34 2.00 -22.00
CA THR A 103 4.20 2.84 -21.61
C THR A 103 2.91 2.05 -21.66
N GLN A 104 2.03 2.25 -20.68
CA GLN A 104 0.72 1.61 -20.56
C GLN A 104 0.77 0.07 -20.50
N SER A 105 1.94 -0.51 -20.20
CA SER A 105 2.08 -1.96 -20.06
C SER A 105 1.95 -2.38 -18.59
N PRO A 106 0.93 -3.18 -18.23
CA PRO A 106 0.83 -3.73 -16.89
C PRO A 106 1.82 -4.89 -16.71
N ARG A 107 2.39 -4.99 -15.52
CA ARG A 107 3.22 -6.10 -15.07
C ARG A 107 2.61 -6.69 -13.82
N GLU A 108 2.73 -8.01 -13.69
CA GLU A 108 2.13 -8.74 -12.60
C GLU A 108 3.23 -9.49 -11.83
N LEU A 109 3.27 -9.28 -10.52
CA LEU A 109 4.12 -10.01 -9.60
C LEU A 109 3.23 -10.91 -8.77
N VAL A 110 3.52 -12.20 -8.76
CA VAL A 110 2.79 -13.17 -7.96
C VAL A 110 3.58 -13.45 -6.68
N VAL A 111 2.97 -13.14 -5.54
CA VAL A 111 3.52 -13.37 -4.20
C VAL A 111 2.86 -14.61 -3.61
N PRO A 112 3.57 -15.75 -3.51
CA PRO A 112 3.01 -16.96 -2.92
C PRO A 112 2.98 -16.84 -1.40
N LEU A 113 1.78 -16.74 -0.81
CA LEU A 113 1.64 -16.56 0.65
C LEU A 113 2.03 -17.81 1.45
N ALA A 114 1.87 -18.99 0.85
CA ALA A 114 2.25 -20.26 1.47
C ALA A 114 3.73 -20.31 1.89
N SER A 115 4.59 -19.52 1.24
CA SER A 115 6.03 -19.50 1.50
C SER A 115 6.43 -18.71 2.74
N PHE A 116 5.54 -17.90 3.34
CA PHE A 116 5.91 -16.94 4.39
C PHE A 116 5.35 -17.27 5.78
N GLY A 117 4.74 -18.44 5.95
CA GLY A 117 4.07 -18.77 7.21
C GLY A 117 2.92 -17.79 7.51
N GLN A 118 2.05 -18.13 8.46
CA GLN A 118 0.87 -17.30 8.72
C GLN A 118 1.16 -16.03 9.54
N GLN A 119 2.44 -15.80 9.89
CA GLN A 119 2.89 -14.80 10.87
C GLN A 119 3.21 -13.43 10.27
N HIS A 120 3.50 -13.33 8.97
CA HIS A 120 3.84 -12.05 8.34
C HIS A 120 2.59 -11.35 7.79
N THR A 121 2.39 -10.09 8.21
CA THR A 121 1.18 -9.32 7.89
C THR A 121 1.45 -8.11 7.02
N SER A 122 2.68 -7.60 7.05
CA SER A 122 3.08 -6.39 6.36
C SER A 122 4.17 -6.68 5.34
N PHE A 123 3.87 -6.31 4.10
CA PHE A 123 4.77 -6.38 2.96
C PHE A 123 4.94 -4.98 2.39
N VAL A 124 6.01 -4.75 1.67
CA VAL A 124 6.19 -3.52 0.89
C VAL A 124 6.57 -3.90 -0.52
N VAL A 125 5.82 -3.35 -1.47
CA VAL A 125 6.18 -3.36 -2.88
C VAL A 125 7.09 -2.17 -3.14
N ARG A 126 8.32 -2.43 -3.55
CA ARG A 126 9.31 -1.42 -3.93
C ARG A 126 9.61 -1.53 -5.41
N LEU A 127 9.44 -0.41 -6.10
CA LEU A 127 9.89 -0.21 -7.45
C LEU A 127 11.08 0.76 -7.43
N SER A 128 12.17 0.40 -8.09
CA SER A 128 13.33 1.28 -8.27
C SER A 128 13.81 1.28 -9.72
N PHE A 129 14.13 2.46 -10.27
CA PHE A 129 14.63 2.63 -11.64
C PHE A 129 15.39 3.95 -11.76
N GLN A 130 16.17 4.14 -12.83
CA GLN A 130 16.89 5.39 -13.07
C GLN A 130 15.99 6.46 -13.69
N SER A 131 16.08 7.69 -13.18
CA SER A 131 15.41 8.86 -13.75
C SER A 131 15.94 9.13 -15.17
N PRO A 132 15.06 9.30 -16.17
CA PRO A 132 15.46 9.69 -17.52
C PRO A 132 16.20 11.04 -17.57
N GLY A 133 15.86 11.97 -16.67
CA GLY A 133 16.39 13.34 -16.69
C GLY A 133 17.68 13.51 -15.90
N THR A 134 17.72 12.97 -14.68
CA THR A 134 18.85 13.20 -13.75
C THR A 134 19.78 12.00 -13.60
N GLN A 135 19.39 10.83 -14.12
CA GLN A 135 20.08 9.55 -13.88
C GLN A 135 20.16 9.18 -12.38
N GLN A 136 19.35 9.81 -11.53
CA GLN A 136 19.22 9.42 -10.14
C GLN A 136 18.24 8.27 -9.99
N THR A 137 18.49 7.38 -9.02
CA THR A 137 17.61 6.26 -8.75
C THR A 137 16.33 6.75 -8.07
N LEU A 138 15.21 6.62 -8.76
CA LEU A 138 13.89 6.88 -8.22
C LEU A 138 13.36 5.63 -7.54
N ARG A 139 12.64 5.83 -6.43
CA ARG A 139 12.05 4.75 -5.65
C ARG A 139 10.60 5.05 -5.33
N LYS A 140 9.73 4.10 -5.62
CA LYS A 140 8.33 4.09 -5.20
C LYS A 140 8.10 2.92 -4.26
N GLU A 141 7.51 3.20 -3.12
CA GLU A 141 7.11 2.17 -2.16
C GLU A 141 5.62 2.22 -1.95
N THR A 142 5.01 1.05 -1.86
CA THR A 142 3.59 0.92 -1.55
C THR A 142 3.43 -0.17 -0.50
N PRO A 143 2.91 0.18 0.69
CA PRO A 143 2.65 -0.82 1.71
C PRO A 143 1.57 -1.78 1.21
N LEU A 144 1.77 -3.05 1.50
CA LEU A 144 0.87 -4.13 1.16
C LEU A 144 0.56 -4.89 2.45
N ARG A 145 -0.67 -4.76 2.96
CA ARG A 145 -1.13 -5.50 4.13
C ARG A 145 -1.96 -6.69 3.68
N ILE A 146 -1.72 -7.86 4.27
CA ILE A 146 -2.60 -9.02 4.09
C ILE A 146 -3.73 -8.94 5.11
N PRO A 147 -5.00 -8.91 4.68
CA PRO A 147 -6.15 -8.98 5.58
C PRO A 147 -6.07 -10.24 6.45
N VAL A 148 -6.34 -10.13 7.75
CA VAL A 148 -6.41 -11.26 8.68
C VAL A 148 -7.38 -12.32 8.18
N LEU A 149 -8.53 -11.90 7.64
CA LEU A 149 -9.56 -12.82 7.15
C LEU A 149 -9.09 -13.68 5.97
N ARG A 150 -8.10 -13.22 5.20
CA ARG A 150 -7.51 -13.98 4.07
C ARG A 150 -6.42 -14.96 4.51
N ARG A 151 -5.93 -14.85 5.76
CA ARG A 151 -4.91 -15.76 6.30
C ARG A 151 -5.50 -16.98 7.01
N GLY A 152 -6.73 -16.85 7.50
CA GLY A 152 -7.45 -17.92 8.15
C GLY A 152 -8.36 -18.70 7.21
N ARG A 153 -9.13 -19.62 7.79
CA ARG A 153 -10.12 -20.43 7.07
C ARG A 153 -11.52 -19.96 7.44
N VAL A 154 -12.33 -19.67 6.42
CA VAL A 154 -13.74 -19.32 6.60
C VAL A 154 -14.60 -20.52 6.20
N GLU A 155 -15.54 -20.90 7.06
CA GLU A 155 -16.48 -21.98 6.81
C GLU A 155 -17.92 -21.56 7.16
N ALA A 156 -18.87 -21.97 6.34
CA ALA A 156 -20.29 -21.83 6.64
C ALA A 156 -20.74 -22.88 7.67
N VAL A 157 -21.42 -22.45 8.73
CA VAL A 157 -21.95 -23.30 9.80
C VAL A 157 -23.43 -23.02 10.04
N ALA A 158 -24.23 -24.08 10.19
CA ALA A 158 -25.69 -23.99 10.32
C ALA A 158 -26.18 -23.50 11.69
N SER A 159 -25.39 -23.71 12.74
CA SER A 159 -25.72 -23.30 14.11
C SER A 159 -24.56 -22.52 14.72
N PRO A 160 -24.83 -21.55 15.60
CA PRO A 160 -23.77 -20.99 16.41
C PRO A 160 -23.27 -22.13 17.29
N TRP A 161 -22.00 -22.50 17.16
CA TRP A 161 -21.40 -23.42 18.12
C TRP A 161 -21.46 -22.73 19.49
N SER A 162 -21.76 -23.50 20.54
CA SER A 162 -21.96 -22.96 21.88
C SER A 162 -20.73 -22.15 22.29
N LEU A 163 -20.85 -20.83 22.31
CA LEU A 163 -19.87 -19.94 22.91
C LEU A 163 -20.03 -20.11 24.42
N GLU A 164 -19.53 -21.23 24.95
CA GLU A 164 -19.58 -21.52 26.38
C GLU A 164 -18.66 -20.53 27.11
N GLY A 165 -19.24 -19.49 27.73
CA GLY A 165 -18.51 -18.51 28.52
C GLY A 165 -18.92 -17.05 28.25
N SER A 166 -18.10 -16.12 28.75
CA SER A 166 -18.24 -14.69 28.46
C SER A 166 -17.87 -14.47 26.99
N ALA A 167 -18.86 -14.26 26.13
CA ALA A 167 -18.64 -13.97 24.71
C ALA A 167 -18.42 -12.47 24.50
N VAL A 168 -17.36 -12.13 23.79
CA VAL A 168 -17.07 -10.76 23.37
C VAL A 168 -17.60 -10.55 21.97
N ARG A 169 -18.16 -9.37 21.68
CA ARG A 169 -18.81 -9.07 20.40
C ARG A 169 -18.47 -7.66 19.92
N ALA A 170 -18.05 -7.55 18.66
CA ALA A 170 -17.95 -6.29 17.93
C ALA A 170 -19.00 -6.27 16.81
N GLU A 171 -19.58 -5.11 16.51
CA GLU A 171 -20.60 -4.96 15.48
C GLU A 171 -20.36 -3.72 14.60
N SER A 172 -20.72 -3.81 13.32
CA SER A 172 -20.73 -2.68 12.39
C SER A 172 -21.90 -2.75 11.42
N SER A 173 -22.43 -1.58 11.08
CA SER A 173 -23.42 -1.36 10.02
C SER A 173 -22.84 -0.76 8.73
N GLN A 174 -21.52 -0.50 8.69
CA GLN A 174 -20.84 0.12 7.57
C GLN A 174 -20.24 -0.88 6.57
N VAL A 175 -20.19 -2.17 6.95
CA VAL A 175 -19.66 -3.23 6.09
C VAL A 175 -20.57 -3.44 4.88
N ALA A 176 -20.03 -3.20 3.68
CA ALA A 176 -20.74 -3.46 2.44
C ALA A 176 -20.84 -4.98 2.17
N ILE A 177 -22.04 -5.47 1.84
CA ILE A 177 -22.25 -6.91 1.56
C ILE A 177 -21.39 -7.39 0.39
N ASN A 178 -21.20 -6.55 -0.64
CA ASN A 178 -20.39 -6.92 -1.82
C ASN A 178 -18.92 -7.13 -1.42
N SER A 179 -18.37 -6.22 -0.63
CA SER A 179 -17.03 -6.33 -0.03
C SER A 179 -16.89 -7.60 0.80
N LEU A 180 -17.89 -7.89 1.64
CA LEU A 180 -17.90 -9.07 2.51
C LEU A 180 -17.95 -10.38 1.72
N ARG A 181 -18.73 -10.43 0.64
CA ARG A 181 -18.79 -11.60 -0.25
C ARG A 181 -17.42 -11.95 -0.81
N GLU A 182 -16.71 -10.95 -1.33
CA GLU A 182 -15.38 -11.16 -1.86
C GLU A 182 -14.42 -11.61 -0.76
N LEU A 183 -14.43 -10.93 0.39
CA LEU A 183 -13.53 -11.19 1.50
C LEU A 183 -13.68 -12.60 2.08
N LEU A 184 -14.92 -13.09 2.21
CA LEU A 184 -15.25 -14.44 2.67
C LEU A 184 -15.19 -15.50 1.56
N ASP A 185 -14.79 -15.13 0.34
CA ASP A 185 -14.73 -16.00 -0.84
C ASP A 185 -16.06 -16.70 -1.15
N ILE A 186 -17.17 -15.99 -0.94
CA ILE A 186 -18.52 -16.49 -1.21
C ILE A 186 -18.78 -16.36 -2.71
N SER A 187 -19.11 -17.49 -3.35
CA SER A 187 -19.49 -17.53 -4.76
C SER A 187 -20.60 -16.51 -5.06
N PRO A 188 -20.57 -15.83 -6.23
CA PRO A 188 -21.63 -14.89 -6.61
C PRO A 188 -23.02 -15.55 -6.64
N PHE A 189 -23.08 -16.86 -6.88
CA PHE A 189 -24.30 -17.66 -6.94
C PHE A 189 -24.80 -18.12 -5.58
N ASP A 190 -23.94 -18.15 -4.56
CA ASP A 190 -24.30 -18.64 -3.23
C ASP A 190 -24.88 -17.51 -2.38
N PRO A 191 -26.05 -17.71 -1.74
CA PRO A 191 -26.65 -16.68 -0.90
C PRO A 191 -25.75 -16.43 0.32
N VAL A 192 -25.62 -15.15 0.70
CA VAL A 192 -24.96 -14.79 1.96
C VAL A 192 -25.80 -15.33 3.12
N LEU A 193 -25.22 -16.15 3.98
CA LEU A 193 -25.87 -16.62 5.20
C LEU A 193 -26.18 -15.45 6.13
N THR A 194 -27.44 -15.38 6.50
CA THR A 194 -27.97 -14.48 7.51
C THR A 194 -28.27 -15.26 8.80
N ASP A 195 -28.47 -14.54 9.90
CA ASP A 195 -28.70 -15.08 11.25
C ASP A 195 -29.82 -16.15 11.36
N ASP A 196 -30.79 -16.14 10.44
CA ASP A 196 -31.86 -17.15 10.31
C ASP A 196 -31.43 -18.45 9.61
N ARG A 197 -30.34 -18.42 8.83
CA ARG A 197 -29.87 -19.55 8.00
C ARG A 197 -28.56 -20.15 8.46
N GLY A 198 -27.72 -19.37 9.14
CA GLY A 198 -26.43 -19.83 9.61
C GLY A 198 -25.44 -18.69 9.85
N PHE A 199 -24.19 -19.08 10.03
CA PHE A 199 -23.09 -18.22 10.44
C PHE A 199 -21.84 -18.57 9.64
N TYR A 200 -20.84 -17.70 9.68
CA TYR A 200 -19.50 -18.05 9.20
C TYR A 200 -18.57 -18.23 10.39
N ARG A 201 -17.85 -19.35 10.43
CA ARG A 201 -16.74 -19.58 11.34
C ARG A 201 -15.46 -19.14 10.65
N PHE A 202 -14.74 -18.22 11.27
CA PHE A 202 -13.40 -17.85 10.88
C PHE A 202 -12.41 -18.48 11.85
N GLU A 203 -11.60 -19.42 11.36
CA GLU A 203 -10.47 -19.98 12.07
C GLU A 203 -9.25 -19.11 11.78
N ALA A 204 -8.82 -18.34 12.77
CA ALA A 204 -7.61 -17.55 12.66
C ALA A 204 -6.39 -18.47 12.50
N PRO A 205 -5.37 -18.02 11.77
CA PRO A 205 -4.11 -18.73 11.71
C PRO A 205 -3.54 -18.96 13.11
N THR A 206 -2.92 -20.12 13.32
CA THR A 206 -2.32 -20.47 14.60
C THR A 206 -1.29 -19.41 14.97
N ASP A 207 -1.44 -18.81 16.14
CA ASP A 207 -0.51 -17.80 16.62
C ASP A 207 0.84 -18.44 17.03
N SER A 208 1.82 -17.62 17.39
CA SER A 208 3.12 -18.09 17.88
C SER A 208 3.02 -18.94 19.15
N SER A 209 1.88 -18.93 19.84
CA SER A 209 1.62 -19.74 21.04
C SER A 209 1.02 -21.12 20.70
N GLY A 210 0.73 -21.39 19.43
CA GLY A 210 0.14 -22.65 19.00
C GLY A 210 -1.36 -22.73 19.23
N GLN A 211 -2.02 -21.63 19.62
CA GLN A 211 -3.45 -21.61 19.89
C GLN A 211 -4.24 -21.32 18.61
N GLU A 212 -5.18 -22.21 18.30
CA GLU A 212 -6.19 -22.00 17.27
C GLU A 212 -7.33 -21.19 17.88
N ARG A 213 -7.64 -20.04 17.28
CA ARG A 213 -8.76 -19.19 17.70
C ARG A 213 -9.82 -19.17 16.61
N SER A 214 -11.07 -19.38 17.03
CA SER A 214 -12.22 -19.37 16.14
C SER A 214 -13.14 -18.20 16.48
N TYR A 215 -13.50 -17.44 15.45
CA TYR A 215 -14.42 -16.32 15.52
C TYR A 215 -15.70 -16.67 14.77
N LEU A 216 -16.85 -16.24 15.29
CA LEU A 216 -18.14 -16.37 14.65
C LEU A 216 -18.52 -15.04 14.02
N ILE A 217 -18.71 -15.02 12.71
CA ILE A 217 -19.18 -13.88 11.94
C ILE A 217 -20.67 -14.10 11.66
N ASN A 218 -21.49 -13.18 12.15
CA ASN A 218 -22.93 -13.17 11.97
C ASN A 218 -23.34 -11.95 11.13
N ILE A 219 -24.30 -12.14 10.23
CA ILE A 219 -24.82 -11.12 9.34
C ILE A 219 -26.32 -11.04 9.58
N ARG A 220 -26.78 -9.90 10.08
CA ARG A 220 -28.21 -9.65 10.34
C ARG A 220 -28.68 -8.45 9.55
N ARG A 221 -29.94 -8.46 9.14
CA ARG A 221 -30.58 -7.24 8.63
C ARG A 221 -31.05 -6.41 9.81
N SER A 222 -30.75 -5.11 9.79
CA SER A 222 -31.28 -4.18 10.78
C SER A 222 -32.80 -4.18 10.67
N SER A 223 -33.50 -4.25 11.81
CA SER A 223 -34.96 -4.15 11.82
C SER A 223 -35.47 -2.75 11.48
N ASN A 224 -34.60 -1.74 11.57
CA ASN A 224 -34.94 -0.32 11.47
C ASN A 224 -34.41 0.34 10.19
N SER A 225 -33.62 -0.38 9.39
CA SER A 225 -33.04 0.12 8.14
C SER A 225 -32.78 -1.04 7.18
N ASP A 226 -32.77 -0.80 5.87
CA ASP A 226 -32.28 -1.77 4.86
C ASP A 226 -30.75 -2.02 4.96
N GLN A 227 -30.14 -1.64 6.08
CA GLN A 227 -28.72 -1.82 6.33
C GLN A 227 -28.44 -3.20 6.92
N THR A 228 -27.31 -3.74 6.50
CA THR A 228 -26.80 -5.01 7.03
C THR A 228 -25.87 -4.72 8.18
N VAL A 229 -26.06 -5.42 9.30
CA VAL A 229 -25.19 -5.35 10.46
C VAL A 229 -24.38 -6.64 10.51
N VAL A 230 -23.07 -6.50 10.48
CA VAL A 230 -22.11 -7.60 10.64
C VAL A 230 -21.63 -7.58 12.07
N SER A 231 -21.58 -8.73 12.72
CA SER A 231 -21.02 -8.86 14.06
C SER A 231 -20.03 -10.01 14.15
N VAL A 232 -18.91 -9.78 14.81
CA VAL A 232 -17.89 -10.79 15.10
C VAL A 232 -17.92 -11.10 16.58
N SER A 233 -17.96 -12.37 16.93
CA SER A 233 -17.91 -12.82 18.31
C SER A 233 -16.95 -13.98 18.53
N SER A 234 -16.32 -14.03 19.69
CA SER A 234 -15.45 -15.14 20.11
C SER A 234 -15.72 -15.50 21.56
N ALA A 235 -15.51 -16.76 21.90
CA ALA A 235 -15.47 -17.19 23.29
C ALA A 235 -14.17 -16.71 23.92
N VAL A 236 -14.23 -16.22 25.15
CA VAL A 236 -13.03 -15.91 25.94
C VAL A 236 -12.62 -17.18 26.68
N ALA A 237 -11.48 -17.75 26.32
CA ALA A 237 -10.91 -18.88 27.05
C ALA A 237 -10.55 -18.45 28.48
N ALA A 238 -10.56 -19.38 29.44
CA ALA A 238 -10.28 -19.06 30.85
C ALA A 238 -8.88 -18.44 31.09
N THR A 239 -7.97 -18.58 30.13
CA THR A 239 -6.61 -18.04 30.15
C THR A 239 -6.46 -16.72 29.38
N ASP A 240 -7.48 -16.29 28.66
CA ASP A 240 -7.42 -15.14 27.78
C ASP A 240 -7.97 -13.88 28.45
N ASP A 241 -7.32 -12.75 28.17
CA ASP A 241 -7.82 -11.44 28.53
C ASP A 241 -8.96 -11.03 27.58
N ALA A 242 -10.15 -10.77 28.15
CA ALA A 242 -11.33 -10.39 27.40
C ALA A 242 -11.11 -9.11 26.57
N ALA A 243 -10.31 -8.15 27.07
CA ALA A 243 -10.01 -6.92 26.34
C ALA A 243 -9.18 -7.18 25.08
N THR A 244 -8.26 -8.15 25.14
CA THR A 244 -7.47 -8.57 23.97
C THR A 244 -8.36 -9.24 22.92
N VAL A 245 -9.30 -10.09 23.33
CA VAL A 245 -10.27 -10.72 22.41
C VAL A 245 -11.19 -9.67 21.78
N GLU A 246 -11.60 -8.66 22.54
CA GLU A 246 -12.40 -7.53 22.05
C GLU A 246 -11.67 -6.69 21.01
N ALA A 247 -10.39 -6.40 21.27
CA ALA A 247 -9.55 -5.67 20.34
C ALA A 247 -9.45 -6.40 18.99
N VAL A 248 -9.27 -7.73 19.01
CA VAL A 248 -9.22 -8.52 17.76
C VAL A 248 -10.57 -8.58 17.07
N CYS A 249 -11.69 -8.76 17.79
CA CYS A 249 -13.02 -8.72 17.17
C CYS A 249 -13.28 -7.36 16.51
N THR A 250 -12.86 -6.28 17.17
CA THR A 250 -12.97 -4.92 16.65
C THR A 250 -12.08 -4.71 15.43
N GLU A 251 -10.85 -5.22 15.45
CA GLU A 251 -9.94 -5.16 14.30
C GLU A 251 -10.51 -5.91 13.10
N LEU A 252 -11.07 -7.10 13.29
CA LEU A 252 -11.72 -7.87 12.22
C LEU A 252 -12.89 -7.10 11.60
N VAL A 253 -13.71 -6.43 12.43
CA VAL A 253 -14.81 -5.60 11.94
C VAL A 253 -14.28 -4.38 11.17
N GLN A 254 -13.28 -3.68 11.70
CA GLN A 254 -12.67 -2.52 11.03
C GLN A 254 -12.00 -2.91 9.70
N GLU A 255 -11.39 -4.10 9.63
CA GLU A 255 -10.82 -4.64 8.39
C GLU A 255 -11.91 -4.90 7.34
N MET A 256 -13.08 -5.41 7.77
CA MET A 256 -14.24 -5.58 6.89
C MET A 256 -14.82 -4.25 6.41
N GLU A 257 -14.81 -3.20 7.25
CA GLU A 257 -15.26 -1.85 6.87
C GLU A 257 -14.31 -1.18 5.88
N ALA A 258 -13.00 -1.31 6.11
CA ALA A 258 -11.98 -0.72 5.27
C ALA A 258 -11.80 -1.44 3.92
N TRP A 259 -12.38 -2.62 3.76
CA TRP A 259 -12.31 -3.38 2.51
C TRP A 259 -13.12 -2.71 1.40
N VAL A 260 -12.41 -2.02 0.53
CA VAL A 260 -12.91 -1.50 -0.73
C VAL A 260 -12.29 -2.32 -1.85
N ALA A 261 -13.13 -3.12 -2.51
CA ALA A 261 -12.79 -3.86 -3.72
C ALA A 261 -12.56 -2.93 -4.92
#